data_AF-A0A3E0MRG0-F1
#
_entry.id   AF-A0A3E0MRG0-F1
#
_cell.length_a   1.000
_cell.length_b   1.000
_cell.length_c   1.000
_cell.angle_alpha   90.00
_cell.angle_beta   90.00
_cell.angle_gamma   90.00
#
_symmetry.space_group_name_H-M   'P 1'
#
loop_
_entity.id
_entity.type
_entity.pdbx_description
1 polymer ?
#
loop_
_entity_poly.entity_id
_entity_poly.type
_entity_poly.pdbx_seq_one_letter_code
_entity_poly.pdbx_strand_id
1 'polypeptide(L)' 'MELIAVCDSKTNTAPDFPIGWWSVARSHELEPGDVKAVSALDRELVVYRTESGEARVHDAFCPHLGAHLGVNG' A
#
# COMPACT_ATOMS: atom_id res chain seq x y z
N MET A 1 30.72 7.77 25.48
CA MET A 1 30.99 7.10 24.19
C MET A 1 29.71 7.22 23.39
N GLU A 2 29.61 8.27 22.61
CA GLU A 2 28.51 8.53 21.69
C GLU A 2 29.14 8.38 20.31
N LEU A 3 28.81 7.28 19.63
CA LEU A 3 29.64 6.82 18.51
C LEU A 3 29.47 7.69 17.25
N ILE A 4 28.35 8.41 17.12
CA ILE A 4 28.08 9.34 16.02
C ILE A 4 27.03 10.35 16.53
N ALA A 5 27.28 11.65 16.40
CA ALA A 5 26.27 12.67 16.72
C ALA A 5 25.08 12.56 15.76
N VAL A 6 23.85 12.58 16.29
CA VAL A 6 22.63 12.63 15.47
C VAL A 6 22.70 13.86 14.57
N CYS A 7 22.53 13.65 13.27
CA CYS A 7 22.54 14.74 12.30
C CYS A 7 21.26 15.58 12.48
N ASP A 8 21.41 16.84 12.91
CA ASP A 8 20.33 17.83 13.04
C ASP A 8 19.84 18.30 11.65
N SER A 9 19.25 17.36 10.93
CA SER A 9 18.58 17.60 9.66
C SER A 9 17.25 18.29 9.94
N LYS A 10 17.10 19.53 9.46
CA LYS A 10 15.85 20.31 9.53
C LYS A 10 14.67 19.64 8.78
N THR A 11 14.93 18.57 8.04
CA THR A 11 13.95 17.78 7.28
C THR A 11 13.85 16.33 7.77
N ASN A 12 14.48 15.99 8.90
CA ASN A 12 14.41 14.65 9.48
C ASN A 12 13.24 14.51 10.47
N THR A 13 12.04 14.90 10.03
CA THR A 13 10.84 14.32 10.59
C THR A 13 10.66 13.00 9.87
N ALA A 14 11.14 11.92 10.47
CA ALA A 14 10.91 10.59 9.90
C ALA A 14 9.39 10.41 9.72
N PRO A 15 8.89 10.10 8.51
CA PRO A 15 7.49 9.78 8.31
C PRO A 15 7.11 8.55 9.13
N ASP A 16 5.83 8.41 9.51
CA ASP A 16 5.32 7.26 10.28
C ASP A 16 5.70 5.91 9.64
N PHE A 17 5.86 5.91 8.30
CA PHE A 17 6.41 4.79 7.55
C PHE A 17 7.59 5.21 6.66
N PRO A 18 8.67 4.38 6.58
CA PRO A 18 9.78 4.63 5.67
C PRO A 18 9.34 4.78 4.22
N ILE A 19 9.89 5.79 3.55
CA ILE A 19 9.69 6.01 2.11
C ILE A 19 10.46 4.94 1.35
N GLY A 20 9.76 4.14 0.56
CA GLY A 20 10.38 3.09 -0.22
C GLY A 20 9.37 2.18 -0.90
N TRP A 21 9.89 1.12 -1.51
CA TRP A 21 9.10 0.07 -2.12
C TRP A 21 8.68 -0.98 -1.08
N TRP A 22 7.38 -1.28 -1.04
CA TRP A 22 6.80 -2.27 -0.15
C TRP A 22 6.08 -3.35 -0.97
N SER A 23 6.31 -4.62 -0.63
CA SER A 23 5.57 -5.73 -1.23
C SER A 23 4.29 -5.95 -0.42
N VAL A 24 3.13 -5.72 -1.04
CA VAL A 24 1.81 -5.86 -0.39
C VAL A 24 1.06 -7.13 -0.79
N ALA A 25 1.48 -7.80 -1.87
CA ALA A 25 0.93 -9.08 -2.32
C ALA A 25 1.96 -9.82 -3.19
N ARG A 26 1.80 -11.15 -3.34
CA ARG A 26 2.56 -11.93 -4.32
C ARG A 26 1.82 -11.96 -5.65
N SER A 27 2.54 -11.71 -6.74
CA SER A 27 1.95 -11.63 -8.09
C SER A 27 1.24 -12.91 -8.51
N HIS A 28 1.75 -14.09 -8.11
CA HIS A 28 1.19 -15.40 -8.46
C HIS A 28 -0.06 -15.76 -7.66
N GLU A 29 -0.38 -15.03 -6.60
CA GLU A 29 -1.59 -15.25 -5.82
C GLU A 29 -2.75 -14.38 -6.35
N LEU A 30 -2.52 -13.56 -7.37
CA LEU A 30 -3.48 -12.62 -7.93
C LEU A 30 -3.64 -12.90 -9.42
N GLU A 31 -4.64 -13.68 -9.79
CA GLU A 31 -4.97 -14.05 -11.17
C GLU A 31 -5.69 -12.89 -11.89
N PRO A 32 -5.71 -12.86 -13.24
CA PRO A 32 -6.48 -11.84 -13.97
C PRO A 32 -7.95 -11.84 -13.56
N GLY A 33 -8.47 -10.67 -13.17
CA GLY A 33 -9.83 -10.51 -12.65
C GLY A 33 -9.94 -10.62 -11.12
N ASP A 34 -8.89 -11.09 -10.43
CA ASP A 34 -8.91 -11.16 -8.97
C ASP A 34 -8.85 -9.77 -8.33
N VAL A 35 -9.53 -9.68 -7.19
CA VAL A 35 -9.53 -8.53 -6.29
C VAL A 35 -9.21 -9.01 -4.88
N LYS A 36 -8.31 -8.32 -4.18
CA LYS A 36 -7.91 -8.62 -2.80
C LYS A 36 -7.88 -7.36 -1.94
N ALA A 37 -8.48 -7.45 -0.76
CA ALA A 37 -8.26 -6.50 0.32
C ALA A 37 -6.90 -6.77 0.99
N VAL A 38 -6.11 -5.73 1.23
CA VAL A 38 -4.82 -5.80 1.92
C VAL A 38 -4.70 -4.64 2.90
N SER A 39 -4.23 -4.92 4.11
CA SER A 39 -3.88 -3.88 5.09
C SER A 39 -2.37 -3.71 5.15
N ALA A 40 -1.87 -2.51 4.89
CA ALA A 40 -0.46 -2.18 4.93
C ALA A 40 -0.26 -0.68 5.21
N LEU A 41 0.81 -0.33 5.94
CA LEU A 41 1.18 1.07 6.22
C LEU A 41 0.01 1.87 6.87
N ASP A 42 -0.68 1.23 7.82
CA ASP A 42 -1.92 1.71 8.48
C ASP A 42 -3.01 2.18 7.49
N ARG A 43 -3.09 1.53 6.33
CA ARG A 43 -4.12 1.77 5.32
C ARG A 43 -4.76 0.46 4.87
N GLU A 44 -6.02 0.56 4.47
CA GLU A 44 -6.69 -0.49 3.72
C GLU A 44 -6.53 -0.18 2.22
N LEU A 45 -6.06 -1.18 1.49
CA LEU A 45 -5.77 -1.10 0.07
C LEU A 45 -6.56 -2.19 -0.66
N VAL A 46 -6.89 -1.90 -1.92
CA VAL A 46 -7.37 -2.92 -2.85
C VAL A 46 -6.27 -3.19 -3.87
N VAL A 47 -5.87 -4.46 -3.97
CA VAL A 47 -4.94 -4.95 -4.98
C VAL A 47 -5.74 -5.83 -5.93
N TYR A 48 -5.65 -5.54 -7.23
CA TYR A 48 -6.38 -6.31 -8.24
C TYR A 48 -5.55 -6.48 -9.50
N ARG A 49 -5.89 -7.48 -10.30
CA ARG A 49 -5.33 -7.64 -11.64
C ARG A 49 -6.42 -7.40 -12.66
N THR A 50 -6.16 -6.50 -13.61
CA THR A 50 -7.08 -6.27 -14.72
C THR A 50 -7.25 -7.54 -15.54
N GLU A 51 -8.31 -7.60 -16.34
CA GLU A 51 -8.52 -8.70 -17.30
C GLU A 51 -7.37 -8.80 -18.33
N SER A 52 -6.71 -7.67 -18.63
CA SER A 52 -5.51 -7.62 -19.48
C SER A 52 -4.23 -8.12 -18.78
N GLY A 53 -4.32 -8.53 -17.51
CA GLY A 53 -3.21 -9.11 -16.75
C GLY A 53 -2.36 -8.11 -15.97
N GLU A 54 -2.75 -6.84 -15.88
CA GLU A 54 -1.97 -5.80 -15.21
C GLU A 54 -2.32 -5.68 -13.72
N ALA A 55 -1.32 -5.77 -12.84
CA ALA A 55 -1.52 -5.60 -11.41
C ALA A 55 -1.62 -4.13 -11.03
N ARG A 56 -2.61 -3.77 -10.20
CA ARG A 56 -2.90 -2.42 -9.74
C ARG A 56 -3.13 -2.41 -8.23
N VAL A 57 -2.91 -1.24 -7.62
CA VAL A 57 -3.21 -0.97 -6.22
C VAL A 57 -3.89 0.38 -6.10
N HIS A 58 -4.95 0.45 -5.30
CA HIS A 58 -5.66 1.67 -4.96
C HIS A 58 -5.99 1.70 -3.47
N ASP A 59 -6.42 2.86 -2.98
CA ASP A 59 -7.13 2.94 -1.70
C ASP A 59 -8.34 2.00 -1.73
N ALA A 60 -8.61 1.32 -0.63
CA ALA A 60 -9.72 0.38 -0.56
C ALA A 60 -11.09 1.06 -0.67
N PHE A 61 -11.20 2.35 -0.34
CA PHE A 61 -12.48 3.04 -0.23
C PHE A 61 -12.81 3.86 -1.48
N CYS A 62 -13.98 3.59 -2.06
CA CYS A 62 -14.50 4.33 -3.19
C CYS A 62 -14.73 5.82 -2.82
N PRO A 63 -14.19 6.78 -3.59
CA PRO A 63 -14.34 8.21 -3.26
C PRO A 63 -15.76 8.75 -3.40
N HIS A 64 -16.68 7.97 -3.97
CA HIS A 64 -18.09 8.36 -4.12
C HIS A 64 -18.84 8.28 -2.78
N LEU A 65 -18.93 7.08 -2.19
CA LEU A 65 -19.71 6.83 -0.97
C LEU A 65 -18.98 5.93 0.05
N GLY A 66 -17.69 5.66 -0.13
CA GLY A 66 -16.87 4.93 0.85
C GLY A 66 -17.09 3.42 0.88
N ALA A 67 -17.60 2.81 -0.19
CA ALA A 67 -17.67 1.36 -0.28
C ALA A 67 -16.27 0.74 -0.36
N HIS A 68 -16.07 -0.39 0.34
CA HIS A 68 -14.79 -1.10 0.35
C HIS A 68 -14.68 -2.00 -0.90
N LEU A 69 -13.88 -1.55 -1.87
CA LEU A 69 -13.71 -2.13 -3.20
C LEU A 69 -13.12 -3.56 -3.17
N GLY A 70 -12.37 -3.91 -2.12
CA GLY A 70 -11.78 -5.24 -1.95
C GLY A 70 -12.66 -6.30 -1.27
N VAL A 71 -13.89 -5.97 -0.85
CA VAL A 71 -14.77 -6.90 -0.11
C VAL A 71 -16.14 -7.02 -0.78
N ASN A 72 -16.85 -5.90 -0.99
CA ASN A 72 -18.23 -5.94 -1.51
C ASN A 72 -18.53 -4.90 -2.61
N GLY A 73 -17.60 -3.99 -2.94
CA GLY A 73 -17.71 -3.11 -4.11
C GLY A 73 -18.76 -2.02 -3.99
#